data_AF-A0A956ILM4-F1
#
_entry.id   AF-A0A956ILM4-F1
#
_cell.length_a   1.000
_cell.length_b   1.000
_cell.length_c   1.000
_cell.angle_alpha   90.00
_cell.angle_beta   90.00
_cell.angle_gamma   90.00
#
_symmetry.space_group_name_H-M   'P 1'
#
loop_
_entity.id
_entity.type
_entity.pdbx_description
1 polymer ?
#
loop_
_entity_poly.entity_id
_entity_poly.type
_entity_poly.pdbx_seq_one_letter_code
_entity_poly.pdbx_strand_id
1 'polypeptide(L)'
;MATNFDDIGATFPLFAAAVEEAAEYVGLSTCCLTGAEQVPCFRLGMGCALMIECPECHAINGLDCDEREDEVCHECADLVHFPDGMSDEIVVSYAALRDFRAAISKDTEFGMITWEQAQSGLTHGVPGGSGLRHSERVPLVELGEDWVGARLDPEVMRELLTTPTYISWQGERWLFDGGTPGIYQGCWTQADFKHHAGASDPQAFFQQVVECKERWMWKALEGGRISVYVFQMPSSGRFRAHWDMD
;
A
#
# COMPACT_ATOMS: atom_id res chain seq x y z
N MET A 1 -23.35 8.98 -2.00
CA MET A 1 -22.26 8.30 -2.70
C MET A 1 -21.00 8.62 -1.94
N ALA A 2 -20.15 7.63 -1.68
CA ALA A 2 -18.85 7.88 -1.07
C ALA A 2 -17.98 8.62 -2.09
N THR A 3 -17.14 9.54 -1.61
CA THR A 3 -16.23 10.33 -2.45
C THR A 3 -14.95 9.52 -2.63
N ASN A 4 -14.49 9.32 -3.86
CA ASN A 4 -13.20 8.70 -4.13
C ASN A 4 -12.13 9.76 -4.47
N PHE A 5 -10.90 9.31 -4.73
CA PHE A 5 -9.81 10.21 -5.06
C PHE A 5 -9.93 10.88 -6.44
N ASP A 6 -10.58 10.23 -7.41
CA ASP A 6 -10.86 10.81 -8.72
C ASP A 6 -11.80 12.02 -8.60
N ASP A 7 -12.81 11.92 -7.74
CA ASP A 7 -13.79 12.99 -7.50
C ASP A 7 -13.15 14.28 -6.97
N ILE A 8 -11.99 14.18 -6.31
CA ILE A 8 -11.24 15.32 -5.75
C ILE A 8 -9.96 15.66 -6.53
N GLY A 9 -9.74 15.03 -7.68
CA GLY A 9 -8.58 15.30 -8.54
C GLY A 9 -7.24 14.80 -8.00
N ALA A 10 -7.25 13.74 -7.17
CA ALA A 10 -6.07 13.15 -6.54
C ALA A 10 -5.93 11.64 -6.84
N THR A 11 -6.14 11.24 -8.09
CA THR A 11 -6.22 9.84 -8.55
C THR A 11 -5.02 8.97 -8.15
N PHE A 12 -5.30 7.87 -7.44
CA PHE A 12 -4.34 6.78 -7.25
C PHE A 12 -4.78 5.54 -8.04
N PRO A 13 -4.02 5.09 -9.05
CA PRO A 13 -4.35 3.93 -9.87
C PRO A 13 -4.64 2.64 -9.07
N LEU A 14 -4.03 2.48 -7.91
CA LEU A 14 -4.16 1.29 -7.05
C LEU A 14 -5.20 1.45 -5.93
N PHE A 15 -5.92 2.58 -5.84
CA PHE A 15 -6.86 2.86 -4.76
C PHE A 15 -8.18 3.44 -5.30
N ALA A 16 -9.16 2.56 -5.55
CA ALA A 16 -10.47 2.93 -6.06
C ALA A 16 -11.54 3.13 -4.96
N ALA A 17 -11.20 2.83 -3.71
CA ALA A 17 -12.10 2.95 -2.57
C ALA A 17 -12.40 4.41 -2.19
N ALA A 18 -13.28 4.59 -1.21
CA ALA A 18 -13.61 5.90 -0.65
C ALA A 18 -12.39 6.54 0.03
N VAL A 19 -12.29 7.87 -0.01
CA VAL A 19 -11.14 8.58 0.59
C VAL A 19 -11.06 8.41 2.10
N GLU A 20 -12.19 8.14 2.77
CA GLU A 20 -12.24 7.89 4.20
C GLU A 20 -11.62 6.54 4.61
N GLU A 21 -11.39 5.65 3.64
CA GLU A 21 -10.67 4.39 3.88
C GLU A 21 -9.15 4.55 3.79
N ALA A 22 -8.64 5.68 3.31
CA ALA A 22 -7.21 5.92 3.24
C ALA A 22 -6.66 6.36 4.60
N ALA A 23 -5.72 5.60 5.17
CA ALA A 23 -5.22 5.81 6.53
C ALA A 23 -4.46 7.13 6.69
N GLU A 24 -3.70 7.53 5.67
CA GLU A 24 -2.88 8.75 5.70
C GLU A 24 -3.65 10.01 5.31
N TYR A 25 -4.82 9.91 4.68
CA TYR A 25 -5.49 11.07 4.11
C TYR A 25 -6.03 12.01 5.20
N VAL A 26 -5.61 13.30 5.16
CA VAL A 26 -5.99 14.32 6.15
C VAL A 26 -6.90 15.41 5.59
N GLY A 27 -7.41 15.24 4.37
CA GLY A 27 -8.20 16.27 3.70
C GLY A 27 -7.32 17.32 3.00
N LEU A 28 -7.85 18.54 2.91
CA LEU A 28 -7.11 19.68 2.35
C LEU A 28 -6.21 20.31 3.42
N SER A 29 -4.93 20.46 3.13
CA SER A 29 -3.95 21.05 4.05
C SER A 29 -2.85 21.80 3.28
N THR A 30 -1.81 22.23 3.99
CA THR A 30 -0.58 22.79 3.41
C THR A 30 0.50 21.72 3.38
N CYS A 31 1.11 21.50 2.21
CA CYS A 31 2.19 20.53 2.04
C CYS A 31 3.50 21.03 2.68
N CYS A 32 4.09 20.24 3.58
CA CYS A 32 5.36 20.55 4.23
C CYS A 32 6.54 20.65 3.25
N LEU A 33 6.48 19.96 2.10
CA LEU A 33 7.58 19.89 1.14
C LEU A 33 7.53 20.93 0.01
N THR A 34 6.34 21.46 -0.28
CA THR A 34 6.14 22.42 -1.39
C THR A 34 5.56 23.75 -0.94
N GLY A 35 5.01 23.83 0.27
CA GLY A 35 4.25 24.98 0.75
C GLY A 35 2.91 25.19 0.03
N ALA A 36 2.49 24.26 -0.85
CA ALA A 36 1.22 24.36 -1.54
C ALA A 36 0.06 24.27 -0.53
N GLU A 37 -0.82 25.27 -0.53
CA GLU A 37 -1.94 25.39 0.42
C GLU A 37 -3.24 24.84 -0.16
N GLN A 38 -4.13 24.34 0.71
CA GLN A 38 -5.48 23.87 0.37
C GLN A 38 -5.49 22.77 -0.71
N VAL A 39 -4.53 21.85 -0.64
CA VAL A 39 -4.41 20.69 -1.54
C VAL A 39 -4.67 19.37 -0.80
N PRO A 40 -5.13 18.31 -1.48
CA PRO A 40 -5.26 16.98 -0.88
C PRO A 40 -3.93 16.51 -0.32
N CYS A 41 -3.93 16.13 0.95
CA CYS A 41 -2.72 15.89 1.72
C CYS A 41 -2.78 14.59 2.52
N PHE A 42 -1.60 14.04 2.79
CA PHE A 42 -1.38 12.76 3.43
C PHE A 42 -0.37 12.92 4.55
N ARG A 43 -0.70 12.42 5.74
CA ARG A 43 0.19 12.39 6.89
C ARG A 43 1.22 11.27 6.71
N LEU A 44 2.50 11.61 6.83
CA LEU A 44 3.58 10.64 6.88
C LEU A 44 3.85 10.29 8.36
N GLY A 45 3.87 9.00 8.66
CA GLY A 45 4.13 8.46 10.00
C GLY A 45 5.18 7.35 9.97
N MET A 46 5.10 6.42 10.92
CA MET A 46 5.99 5.25 11.00
C MET A 46 6.04 4.49 9.68
N GLY A 47 7.25 4.13 9.24
CA GLY A 47 7.48 3.44 7.97
C GLY A 47 7.32 4.32 6.73
N CYS A 48 7.09 5.62 6.87
CA CYS A 48 7.16 6.56 5.76
C CYS A 48 8.56 7.18 5.66
N ALA A 49 8.97 7.54 4.45
CA ALA A 49 10.25 8.19 4.20
C ALA A 49 10.09 9.41 3.29
N LEU A 50 10.94 10.42 3.50
CA LEU A 50 11.12 11.54 2.59
C LEU A 50 12.21 11.24 1.59
N MET A 51 11.94 11.50 0.31
CA MET A 51 12.90 11.25 -0.76
C MET A 51 13.74 12.51 -0.98
N ILE A 52 14.98 12.49 -0.48
CA ILE A 52 15.91 13.63 -0.50
C ILE A 52 17.08 13.31 -1.43
N GLU A 53 17.35 14.24 -2.34
CA GLU A 53 18.48 14.17 -3.25
C GLU A 53 19.78 14.50 -2.51
N CYS A 54 20.79 13.64 -2.63
CA CYS A 54 22.11 13.89 -2.08
C CYS A 54 22.74 15.11 -2.77
N PRO A 55 23.22 16.13 -2.02
CA PRO A 55 23.78 17.34 -2.61
C PRO A 55 25.08 17.12 -3.39
N GLU A 56 25.80 16.04 -3.11
CA GLU A 56 27.11 15.75 -3.71
C GLU A 56 27.00 14.88 -4.97
N CYS A 57 26.18 13.83 -4.94
CA CYS A 57 26.08 12.85 -6.04
C CYS A 57 24.72 12.78 -6.74
N HIS A 58 23.72 13.53 -6.27
CA HIS A 58 22.37 13.58 -6.83
C HIS A 58 21.56 12.27 -6.73
N ALA A 59 22.05 11.27 -5.98
CA ALA A 59 21.28 10.06 -5.70
C ALA A 59 20.09 10.38 -4.77
N ILE A 60 18.94 9.75 -5.00
CA ILE A 60 17.76 9.89 -4.14
C ILE A 60 17.89 8.95 -2.94
N ASN A 61 17.75 9.48 -1.73
CA ASN A 61 17.81 8.73 -0.48
C ASN A 61 16.47 8.87 0.24
N GLY A 62 15.97 7.79 0.84
CA GLY A 62 14.84 7.86 1.75
C GLY A 62 15.31 8.12 3.18
N LEU A 63 14.83 9.19 3.79
CA LEU A 63 15.06 9.51 5.20
C LEU A 63 13.80 9.21 5.99
N ASP A 64 13.91 8.46 7.08
CA ASP A 64 12.77 8.03 7.89
C ASP A 64 12.05 9.21 8.56
N CYS A 65 10.73 9.30 8.36
CA CYS A 65 9.90 10.40 8.86
C CYS A 65 9.70 10.38 10.39
N ASP A 66 9.84 9.23 11.03
CA ASP A 66 9.68 9.04 12.47
C ASP A 66 10.99 9.33 13.20
N GLU A 67 12.11 8.82 12.70
CA GLU A 67 13.43 9.04 13.30
C GLU A 67 13.92 10.48 13.09
N ARG A 68 13.67 11.06 11.91
CA ARG A 68 14.06 12.44 11.54
C ARG A 68 15.56 12.70 11.66
N GLU A 69 16.36 11.68 11.41
CA GLU A 69 17.81 11.74 11.47
C GLU A 69 18.42 11.97 10.08
N ASP A 70 19.63 12.54 10.09
CA ASP A 70 20.45 12.62 8.87
C ASP A 70 20.94 11.22 8.50
N GLU A 71 20.99 10.93 7.21
CA GLU A 71 21.38 9.62 6.70
C GLU A 71 22.63 9.69 5.82
N VAL A 72 23.39 8.60 5.79
CA VAL A 72 24.54 8.48 4.90
C VAL A 72 24.06 8.10 3.49
N CYS A 73 24.48 8.85 2.47
CA CYS A 73 24.08 8.57 1.11
C CYS A 73 24.53 7.17 0.67
N HIS A 74 23.60 6.38 0.14
CA HIS A 74 23.85 4.99 -0.27
C HIS A 74 24.84 4.85 -1.45
N GLU A 75 25.10 5.92 -2.21
CA GLU A 75 26.03 5.90 -3.35
C GLU A 75 27.42 6.49 -3.02
N CYS A 76 27.48 7.71 -2.46
CA CYS A 76 28.76 8.40 -2.23
C CYS A 76 29.22 8.45 -0.77
N ALA A 77 28.38 8.00 0.16
CA ALA A 77 28.60 8.05 1.61
C ALA A 77 28.71 9.45 2.22
N ASP A 78 28.35 10.52 1.51
CA ASP A 78 28.18 11.86 2.10
C ASP A 78 26.88 11.94 2.90
N LEU A 79 26.84 12.86 3.87
CA LEU A 79 25.69 13.06 4.73
C LEU A 79 24.55 13.75 3.97
N VAL A 80 23.35 13.18 4.03
CA VAL A 80 22.10 13.73 3.53
C VAL A 80 21.28 14.20 4.71
N HIS A 81 21.05 15.50 4.78
CA HIS A 81 20.40 16.11 5.94
C HIS A 81 18.89 15.95 5.90
N PHE A 82 18.30 15.64 7.05
CA PHE A 82 16.86 15.74 7.23
C PHE A 82 16.43 17.21 7.14
N PRO A 83 15.32 17.56 6.44
CA PRO A 83 14.93 18.94 6.29
C PRO A 83 14.63 19.65 7.62
N ASP A 84 15.36 20.73 7.89
CA ASP A 84 15.16 21.59 9.05
C ASP A 84 13.76 22.24 9.07
N GLY A 85 13.24 22.49 10.28
CA GLY A 85 12.03 23.30 10.47
C GLY A 85 10.73 22.64 10.00
N MET A 86 10.74 21.34 9.70
CA MET A 86 9.51 20.60 9.47
C MET A 86 8.67 20.49 10.75
N SER A 87 7.35 20.48 10.55
CA SER A 87 6.38 20.30 11.63
C SER A 87 6.51 18.92 12.28
N ASP A 88 6.05 18.82 13.54
CA ASP A 88 5.91 17.54 14.24
C ASP A 88 4.98 16.57 13.50
N GLU A 89 4.02 17.09 12.74
CA GLU A 89 3.18 16.31 11.83
C GLU A 89 3.64 16.57 10.39
N ILE A 90 4.29 15.61 9.75
CA ILE A 90 4.74 15.75 8.35
C ILE A 90 3.55 15.43 7.46
N VAL A 91 3.11 16.41 6.67
CA VAL A 91 1.98 16.29 5.76
C VAL A 91 2.45 16.64 4.34
N VAL A 92 2.20 15.74 3.39
CA VAL A 92 2.61 15.92 1.99
C VAL A 92 1.42 15.93 1.05
N SER A 93 1.48 16.74 0.00
CA SER A 93 0.41 16.78 -0.99
C SER A 93 0.39 15.52 -1.85
N TYR A 94 -0.77 15.23 -2.43
CA TYR A 94 -0.94 14.26 -3.51
C TYR A 94 0.16 14.40 -4.58
N ALA A 95 0.39 15.63 -5.08
CA ALA A 95 1.40 15.87 -6.10
C ALA A 95 2.82 15.49 -5.62
N ALA A 96 3.19 15.80 -4.37
CA ALA A 96 4.49 15.43 -3.82
C ALA A 96 4.65 13.91 -3.67
N LEU A 97 3.60 13.18 -3.29
CA LEU A 97 3.62 11.71 -3.31
C LEU A 97 3.80 11.18 -4.74
N ARG A 98 3.02 11.68 -5.70
CA ARG A 98 3.08 11.21 -7.10
C ARG A 98 4.40 11.51 -7.79
N ASP A 99 5.06 12.60 -7.41
CA ASP A 99 6.43 12.93 -7.85
C ASP A 99 7.50 12.13 -7.11
N PHE A 100 7.11 11.15 -6.29
CA PHE A 100 8.00 10.32 -5.47
C PHE A 100 8.93 11.16 -4.58
N ARG A 101 8.42 12.26 -4.00
CA ARG A 101 9.12 13.06 -2.98
C ARG A 101 8.92 12.51 -1.56
N ALA A 102 8.02 11.55 -1.41
CA ALA A 102 7.79 10.77 -0.21
C ALA A 102 7.34 9.36 -0.60
N ALA A 103 7.59 8.40 0.28
CA ALA A 103 7.20 7.01 0.13
C ALA A 103 6.53 6.52 1.42
N ILE A 104 5.47 5.72 1.26
CA ILE A 104 4.75 5.07 2.36
C ILE A 104 5.03 3.59 2.24
N SER A 105 5.80 3.00 3.17
CA SER A 105 6.10 1.55 3.14
C SER A 105 4.81 0.74 3.16
N LYS A 106 4.87 -0.45 2.57
CA LYS A 106 3.70 -1.30 2.36
C LYS A 106 3.94 -2.72 2.81
N ASP A 107 3.00 -3.27 3.57
CA ASP A 107 2.95 -4.70 3.84
C ASP A 107 2.19 -5.41 2.72
N THR A 108 2.78 -6.49 2.22
CA THR A 108 2.25 -7.21 1.07
C THR A 108 2.23 -8.71 1.32
N GLU A 109 1.55 -9.47 0.46
CA GLU A 109 1.66 -10.93 0.52
C GLU A 109 3.07 -11.48 0.22
N PHE A 110 3.98 -10.65 -0.33
CA PHE A 110 5.38 -10.96 -0.57
C PHE A 110 6.35 -10.38 0.49
N GLY A 111 5.80 -9.86 1.59
CA GLY A 111 6.57 -9.16 2.63
C GLY A 111 6.56 -7.65 2.46
N MET A 112 7.22 -6.96 3.38
CA MET A 112 7.30 -5.51 3.38
C MET A 112 8.05 -4.98 2.15
N ILE A 113 7.60 -3.83 1.65
CA ILE A 113 8.28 -3.04 0.64
C ILE A 113 8.50 -1.64 1.23
N THR A 114 9.75 -1.31 1.48
CA THR A 114 10.23 0.06 1.77
C THR A 114 10.80 0.69 0.51
N TRP A 115 11.31 1.93 0.60
CA TRP A 115 11.95 2.59 -0.54
C TRP A 115 13.22 1.84 -1.02
N GLU A 116 13.99 1.24 -0.13
CA GLU A 116 15.17 0.42 -0.47
C GLU A 116 14.76 -0.85 -1.22
N GLN A 117 13.68 -1.51 -0.79
CA GLN A 117 13.14 -2.66 -1.52
C GLN A 117 12.63 -2.24 -2.91
N ALA A 118 11.94 -1.10 -3.01
CA ALA A 118 11.51 -0.56 -4.30
C ALA A 118 12.68 -0.26 -5.23
N GLN A 119 13.79 0.26 -4.71
CA GLN A 119 14.99 0.54 -5.51
C GLN A 119 15.65 -0.75 -6.02
N SER A 120 15.77 -1.77 -5.16
CA SER A 120 16.40 -3.05 -5.52
C SER A 120 15.50 -3.98 -6.35
N GLY A 121 14.18 -3.74 -6.35
CA GLY A 121 13.18 -4.60 -6.97
C GLY A 121 13.04 -5.96 -6.26
N LEU A 122 13.44 -6.07 -5.00
CA LEU A 122 13.38 -7.29 -4.20
C LEU A 122 12.63 -7.01 -2.90
N THR A 123 11.55 -7.73 -2.62
CA THR A 123 10.79 -7.56 -1.37
C THR A 123 11.58 -8.07 -0.16
N HIS A 124 11.19 -7.62 1.04
CA HIS A 124 11.80 -8.12 2.29
C HIS A 124 11.56 -9.63 2.50
N GLY A 125 10.52 -10.17 1.85
CA GLY A 125 10.17 -11.57 1.87
C GLY A 125 9.29 -11.97 3.04
N VAL A 126 8.93 -13.25 3.06
CA VAL A 126 8.13 -13.89 4.10
C VAL A 126 8.76 -15.21 4.55
N PRO A 127 8.53 -15.64 5.80
CA PRO A 127 9.04 -16.92 6.27
C PRO A 127 8.37 -18.11 5.57
N GLY A 128 9.17 -19.09 5.20
CA GLY A 128 8.78 -20.41 4.69
C GLY A 128 8.23 -20.46 3.27
N GLY A 129 7.89 -19.33 2.65
CA GLY A 129 7.39 -19.23 1.27
C GLY A 129 6.08 -19.97 0.95
N SER A 130 5.61 -20.87 1.83
CA SER A 130 4.45 -21.75 1.62
C SER A 130 3.13 -21.01 1.52
N GLY A 131 3.09 -19.75 1.97
CA GLY A 131 1.94 -18.85 1.87
C GLY A 131 1.91 -18.00 0.60
N LEU A 132 2.96 -18.04 -0.24
CA LEU A 132 3.08 -17.21 -1.44
C LEU A 132 2.20 -17.76 -2.57
N ARG A 133 0.95 -17.31 -2.57
CA ARG A 133 -0.03 -17.61 -3.63
C ARG A 133 0.39 -16.89 -4.91
N HIS A 134 0.14 -17.53 -6.06
CA HIS A 134 0.46 -16.97 -7.38
C HIS A 134 1.94 -16.67 -7.62
N SER A 135 2.82 -17.21 -6.78
CA SER A 135 4.27 -17.13 -6.93
C SER A 135 4.77 -17.75 -8.22
N GLU A 136 4.00 -18.64 -8.87
CA GLU A 136 4.37 -19.18 -10.18
C GLU A 136 4.51 -18.12 -11.28
N ARG A 137 4.01 -16.90 -11.02
CA ARG A 137 4.05 -15.77 -11.95
C ARG A 137 5.08 -14.70 -11.59
N VAL A 138 5.89 -14.91 -10.55
CA VAL A 138 6.92 -13.97 -10.08
C VAL A 138 8.20 -14.72 -9.72
N PRO A 139 9.39 -14.24 -10.11
CA PRO A 139 10.64 -14.85 -9.66
C PRO A 139 10.78 -14.73 -8.14
N LEU A 140 10.85 -15.88 -7.46
CA LEU A 140 11.15 -15.94 -6.04
C LEU A 140 12.66 -16.05 -5.80
N VAL A 141 13.12 -15.49 -4.68
CA VAL A 141 14.54 -15.46 -4.29
C VAL A 141 14.65 -15.93 -2.84
N GLU A 142 15.49 -16.93 -2.58
CA GLU A 142 15.84 -17.33 -1.22
C GLU A 142 16.74 -16.27 -0.58
N LEU A 143 16.33 -15.75 0.57
CA LEU A 143 17.06 -14.69 1.30
C LEU A 143 17.91 -15.25 2.46
N GLY A 144 17.80 -16.55 2.74
CA GLY A 144 18.42 -17.21 3.89
C GLY A 144 17.42 -17.43 5.04
N GLU A 145 17.77 -18.29 6.00
CA GLU A 145 16.95 -18.56 7.21
C GLU A 145 15.47 -18.88 6.93
N ASP A 146 15.21 -19.62 5.85
CA ASP A 146 13.87 -19.95 5.35
C ASP A 146 13.03 -18.76 4.86
N TRP A 147 13.61 -17.58 4.67
CA TRP A 147 12.94 -16.42 4.08
C TRP A 147 12.96 -16.45 2.56
N VAL A 148 11.83 -16.08 1.97
CA VAL A 148 11.64 -16.04 0.51
C VAL A 148 11.10 -14.67 0.11
N GLY A 149 11.88 -13.94 -0.69
CA GLY A 149 11.52 -12.68 -1.32
C GLY A 149 10.95 -12.87 -2.73
N ALA A 150 10.30 -11.84 -3.25
CA ALA A 150 9.82 -11.78 -4.62
C ALA A 150 10.54 -10.67 -5.38
N ARG A 151 10.92 -10.93 -6.64
CA ARG A 151 11.46 -9.91 -7.53
C ARG A 151 10.34 -9.24 -8.31
N LEU A 152 10.10 -7.97 -8.07
CA LEU A 152 9.10 -7.17 -8.78
C LEU A 152 9.76 -6.06 -9.58
N ASP A 153 9.01 -5.45 -10.47
CA ASP A 153 9.43 -4.25 -11.19
C ASP A 153 9.55 -3.07 -10.20
N PRO A 154 10.70 -2.37 -10.13
CA PRO A 154 10.87 -1.17 -9.31
C PRO A 154 9.81 -0.09 -9.57
N GLU A 155 9.31 0.08 -10.79
CA GLU A 155 8.27 1.05 -11.10
C GLU A 155 6.93 0.67 -10.47
N VAL A 156 6.64 -0.64 -10.44
CA VAL A 156 5.44 -1.17 -9.78
C VAL A 156 5.53 -0.99 -8.27
N MET A 157 6.69 -1.27 -7.66
CA MET A 157 6.90 -1.02 -6.24
C MET A 157 6.77 0.48 -5.91
N ARG A 158 7.31 1.35 -6.75
CA ARG A 158 7.19 2.81 -6.58
C ARG A 158 5.74 3.28 -6.64
N GLU A 159 4.96 2.79 -7.62
CA GLU A 159 3.53 3.08 -7.71
C GLU A 159 2.81 2.70 -6.41
N LEU A 160 3.14 1.53 -5.85
CA LEU A 160 2.58 1.06 -4.60
C LEU A 160 2.99 1.94 -3.40
N LEU A 161 4.25 2.37 -3.31
CA LEU A 161 4.74 3.25 -2.24
C LEU A 161 4.18 4.67 -2.29
N THR A 162 3.71 5.12 -3.46
CA THR A 162 3.04 6.43 -3.61
C THR A 162 1.53 6.33 -3.43
N THR A 163 1.00 5.13 -3.21
CA THR A 163 -0.43 4.90 -2.95
C THR A 163 -0.68 4.92 -1.44
N PRO A 164 -1.75 5.57 -0.94
CA PRO A 164 -2.09 5.51 0.47
C PRO A 164 -2.43 4.08 0.90
N THR A 165 -2.23 3.80 2.17
CA THR A 165 -2.68 2.58 2.82
C THR A 165 -4.18 2.65 3.07
N TYR A 166 -4.85 1.50 3.09
CA TYR A 166 -6.22 1.40 3.57
C TYR A 166 -6.27 1.05 5.07
N ILE A 167 -7.28 1.56 5.76
CA ILE A 167 -7.49 1.29 7.19
C ILE A 167 -7.79 -0.20 7.40
N SER A 168 -7.03 -0.85 8.28
CA SER A 168 -7.20 -2.25 8.68
C SER A 168 -7.07 -2.42 10.19
N TRP A 169 -7.52 -3.55 10.72
CA TRP A 169 -7.48 -3.84 12.16
C TRP A 169 -6.25 -4.64 12.56
N GLN A 170 -5.85 -5.62 11.76
CA GLN A 170 -4.74 -6.54 12.04
C GLN A 170 -3.52 -6.29 11.14
N GLY A 171 -3.51 -5.15 10.45
CA GLY A 171 -2.45 -4.73 9.54
C GLY A 171 -2.85 -4.85 8.08
N GLU A 172 -2.24 -4.01 7.26
CA GLU A 172 -2.46 -4.08 5.83
C GLU A 172 -1.75 -5.29 5.22
N ARG A 173 -2.19 -5.67 4.02
CA ARG A 173 -1.63 -6.74 3.21
C ARG A 173 -2.09 -6.55 1.78
N TRP A 174 -1.28 -5.87 0.99
CA TRP A 174 -1.51 -5.72 -0.44
C TRP A 174 -1.41 -7.08 -1.16
N LEU A 175 -2.41 -7.34 -2.00
CA LEU A 175 -2.50 -8.56 -2.81
C LEU A 175 -2.09 -8.28 -4.25
N PHE A 176 -1.57 -9.31 -4.93
CA PHE A 176 -1.00 -9.22 -6.27
C PHE A 176 -1.62 -10.24 -7.23
N ASP A 177 -1.63 -9.93 -8.53
CA ASP A 177 -1.84 -10.91 -9.61
C ASP A 177 -0.50 -11.13 -10.31
N GLY A 178 0.25 -12.12 -9.81
CA GLY A 178 1.66 -12.25 -10.17
C GLY A 178 2.46 -11.04 -9.70
N GLY A 179 3.04 -10.29 -10.63
CA GLY A 179 3.92 -9.15 -10.31
C GLY A 179 3.21 -7.81 -10.17
N THR A 180 1.89 -7.76 -10.35
CA THR A 180 1.12 -6.50 -10.38
C THR A 180 0.20 -6.39 -9.16
N PRO A 181 0.25 -5.29 -8.38
CA PRO A 181 -0.66 -5.06 -7.26
C PRO A 181 -2.12 -5.01 -7.70
N GLY A 182 -2.99 -5.50 -6.84
CA GLY A 182 -4.42 -5.31 -6.97
C GLY A 182 -4.84 -3.86 -6.74
N ILE A 183 -5.94 -3.46 -7.37
CA ILE A 183 -6.57 -2.15 -7.11
C ILE A 183 -7.49 -2.32 -5.91
N TYR A 184 -7.21 -1.64 -4.80
CA TYR A 184 -8.05 -1.68 -3.60
C TYR A 184 -9.45 -1.13 -3.89
N GLN A 185 -10.49 -1.91 -3.57
CA GLN A 185 -11.91 -1.65 -3.85
C GLN A 185 -12.71 -1.28 -2.60
N GLY A 186 -12.08 -1.29 -1.42
CA GLY A 186 -12.72 -0.97 -0.15
C GLY A 186 -12.97 -2.18 0.73
N CYS A 187 -13.45 -1.89 1.94
CA CYS A 187 -13.92 -2.88 2.90
C CYS A 187 -15.37 -3.25 2.56
N TRP A 188 -15.58 -4.45 2.02
CA TRP A 188 -16.89 -4.88 1.52
C TRP A 188 -17.77 -5.47 2.62
N THR A 189 -19.02 -5.04 2.64
CA THR A 189 -20.10 -5.62 3.44
C THR A 189 -20.80 -6.75 2.68
N GLN A 190 -21.70 -7.47 3.37
CA GLN A 190 -22.55 -8.47 2.73
C GLN A 190 -23.42 -7.87 1.59
N ALA A 191 -23.77 -6.58 1.67
CA ALA A 191 -24.54 -5.89 0.63
C ALA A 191 -23.69 -5.71 -0.64
N ASP A 192 -22.41 -5.37 -0.50
CA ASP A 192 -21.48 -5.20 -1.61
C ASP A 192 -21.25 -6.53 -2.33
N PHE A 193 -21.04 -7.63 -1.59
CA PHE A 193 -20.96 -8.96 -2.19
C PHE A 193 -22.23 -9.36 -2.94
N LYS A 194 -23.42 -9.03 -2.42
CA LYS A 194 -24.70 -9.27 -3.13
C LYS A 194 -24.78 -8.44 -4.41
N HIS A 195 -24.33 -7.19 -4.38
CA HIS A 195 -24.30 -6.33 -5.55
C HIS A 195 -23.36 -6.88 -6.63
N HIS A 196 -22.13 -7.22 -6.26
CA HIS A 196 -21.09 -7.67 -7.19
C HIS A 196 -21.26 -9.11 -7.68
N ALA A 197 -21.96 -9.98 -6.95
CA ALA A 197 -22.25 -11.35 -7.39
C ALA A 197 -23.15 -11.42 -8.64
N GLY A 198 -23.93 -10.36 -8.90
CA GLY A 198 -24.88 -10.31 -10.01
C GLY A 198 -25.94 -11.42 -9.91
N ALA A 199 -25.96 -12.32 -10.89
CA ALA A 199 -26.87 -13.48 -10.91
C ALA A 199 -26.34 -14.71 -10.14
N SER A 200 -25.10 -14.68 -9.65
CA SER A 200 -24.49 -15.78 -8.91
C SER A 200 -24.95 -15.80 -7.46
N ASP A 201 -24.76 -16.92 -6.77
CA ASP A 201 -24.96 -16.99 -5.32
C ASP A 201 -23.94 -16.08 -4.59
N PRO A 202 -24.39 -15.06 -3.82
CA PRO A 202 -23.50 -14.13 -3.14
C PRO A 202 -22.56 -14.79 -2.14
N GLN A 203 -23.01 -15.86 -1.48
CA GLN A 203 -22.16 -16.59 -0.53
C GLN A 203 -21.06 -17.37 -1.25
N ALA A 204 -21.38 -18.05 -2.36
CA ALA A 204 -20.37 -18.70 -3.19
C ALA A 204 -19.38 -17.69 -3.78
N PHE A 205 -19.85 -16.53 -4.23
CA PHE A 205 -18.98 -15.46 -4.73
C PHE A 205 -18.05 -14.92 -3.62
N PHE A 206 -18.58 -14.64 -2.43
CA PHE A 206 -17.78 -14.28 -1.27
C PHE A 206 -16.66 -15.30 -1.00
N GLN A 207 -16.99 -16.59 -0.92
CA GLN A 207 -16.02 -17.66 -0.68
C GLN A 207 -14.95 -17.76 -1.77
N GLN A 208 -15.29 -17.41 -3.01
CA GLN A 208 -14.34 -17.32 -4.10
C GLN A 208 -13.36 -16.16 -3.92
N VAL A 209 -13.86 -14.99 -3.50
CA VAL A 209 -13.06 -13.76 -3.32
C VAL A 209 -12.14 -13.87 -2.10
N VAL A 210 -12.65 -14.35 -0.96
CA VAL A 210 -11.83 -14.54 0.26
C VAL A 210 -10.96 -15.81 0.22
N GLU A 211 -11.14 -16.65 -0.81
CA GLU A 211 -10.45 -17.93 -1.00
C GLU A 211 -10.55 -18.87 0.23
N CYS A 212 -11.64 -18.75 0.99
CA CYS A 212 -11.90 -19.50 2.21
C CYS A 212 -13.26 -20.21 2.11
N LYS A 213 -13.27 -21.52 2.43
CA LYS A 213 -14.48 -22.36 2.35
C LYS A 213 -15.30 -22.36 3.64
N GLU A 214 -14.85 -21.63 4.66
CA GLU A 214 -15.48 -21.62 5.97
C GLU A 214 -16.81 -20.88 5.93
N ARG A 215 -17.91 -21.64 6.00
CA ARG A 215 -19.27 -21.10 5.83
C ARG A 215 -19.67 -20.11 6.93
N TRP A 216 -19.05 -20.17 8.10
CA TRP A 216 -19.37 -19.28 9.22
C TRP A 216 -18.98 -17.83 8.93
N MET A 217 -17.95 -17.60 8.11
CA MET A 217 -17.45 -16.26 7.77
C MET A 217 -18.54 -15.38 7.13
N TRP A 218 -19.41 -15.96 6.28
CA TRP A 218 -20.50 -15.22 5.66
C TRP A 218 -21.47 -14.62 6.68
N LYS A 219 -21.75 -15.35 7.76
CA LYS A 219 -22.57 -14.85 8.88
C LYS A 219 -21.79 -13.91 9.79
N ALA A 220 -20.48 -14.13 9.95
CA ALA A 220 -19.62 -13.24 10.71
C ALA A 220 -19.52 -11.86 10.06
N LEU A 221 -19.45 -11.79 8.73
CA LEU A 221 -19.46 -10.55 7.95
C LEU A 221 -20.75 -9.76 8.19
N GLU A 222 -21.90 -10.43 8.14
CA GLU A 222 -23.20 -9.80 8.43
C GLU A 222 -23.27 -9.25 9.86
N GLY A 223 -22.63 -9.93 10.81
CA GLY A 223 -22.56 -9.51 12.20
C GLY A 223 -21.42 -8.54 12.53
N GLY A 224 -20.64 -8.10 11.54
CA GLY A 224 -19.51 -7.19 11.73
C GLY A 224 -18.32 -7.77 12.52
N ARG A 225 -18.25 -9.11 12.66
CA ARG A 225 -17.16 -9.80 13.37
C ARG A 225 -15.90 -10.00 12.54
N ILE A 226 -16.03 -9.78 11.23
CA ILE A 226 -14.90 -9.75 10.31
C ILE A 226 -15.02 -8.53 9.40
N SER A 227 -13.88 -7.96 9.03
CA SER A 227 -13.73 -6.94 8.00
C SER A 227 -13.08 -7.60 6.78
N VAL A 228 -13.50 -7.25 5.57
CA VAL A 228 -13.04 -7.93 4.33
C VAL A 228 -12.56 -6.89 3.32
N TYR A 229 -11.26 -6.87 3.08
CA TYR A 229 -10.55 -5.89 2.27
C TYR A 229 -10.37 -6.43 0.85
N VAL A 230 -11.06 -5.82 -0.11
CA VAL A 230 -11.19 -6.39 -1.46
C VAL A 230 -10.29 -5.66 -2.46
N PHE A 231 -9.68 -6.43 -3.34
CA PHE A 231 -8.82 -5.96 -4.42
C PHE A 231 -9.29 -6.51 -5.75
N GLN A 232 -9.30 -5.67 -6.79
CA GLN A 232 -9.50 -6.10 -8.17
C GLN A 232 -8.14 -6.35 -8.84
N MET A 233 -7.96 -7.54 -9.38
CA MET A 233 -6.73 -7.96 -10.05
C MET A 233 -6.66 -7.38 -11.48
N PRO A 234 -5.64 -6.58 -11.85
CA PRO A 234 -5.63 -5.87 -13.13
C PRO A 234 -5.64 -6.78 -14.36
N SER A 235 -4.90 -7.90 -14.34
CA SER A 235 -4.78 -8.80 -15.50
C SER A 235 -6.02 -9.64 -15.75
N SER A 236 -6.76 -10.01 -14.70
CA SER A 236 -7.88 -10.95 -14.82
C SER A 236 -9.25 -10.31 -14.53
N GLY A 237 -9.29 -9.11 -13.97
CA GLY A 237 -10.50 -8.45 -13.47
C GLY A 237 -11.15 -9.16 -12.28
N ARG A 238 -10.55 -10.25 -11.78
CA ARG A 238 -11.07 -11.03 -10.65
C ARG A 238 -10.87 -10.27 -9.35
N PHE A 239 -11.76 -10.51 -8.38
CA PHE A 239 -11.57 -10.01 -7.03
C PHE A 239 -10.81 -11.03 -6.16
N ARG A 240 -9.92 -10.53 -5.31
CA ARG A 240 -9.30 -11.25 -4.18
C ARG A 240 -9.50 -10.41 -2.92
N ALA A 241 -9.46 -11.06 -1.77
CA ALA A 241 -9.54 -10.34 -0.50
C ALA A 241 -8.73 -11.03 0.59
N HIS A 242 -8.36 -10.23 1.57
CA HIS A 242 -7.99 -10.72 2.90
C HIS A 242 -8.98 -10.14 3.92
N TRP A 243 -8.84 -10.54 5.18
CA TRP A 243 -9.84 -10.25 6.20
C TRP A 243 -9.22 -10.27 7.59
N ASP A 244 -9.81 -9.46 8.46
CA ASP A 244 -9.46 -9.37 9.87
C ASP A 244 -10.61 -9.89 10.74
N MET A 245 -10.29 -10.32 11.96
CA MET A 245 -11.28 -10.58 13.01
C MET A 245 -11.27 -9.46 14.05
N ASP A 246 -12.46 -9.06 14.48
CA ASP A 246 -12.69 -8.30 15.72
C ASP A 246 -12.50 -9.18 16.96
#